data_AF-A0A9D2A8E3-F1
#
_entry.id   AF-A0A9D2A8E3-F1
#
_cell.length_a   1.000
_cell.length_b   1.000
_cell.length_c   1.000
_cell.angle_alpha   90.00
_cell.angle_beta   90.00
_cell.angle_gamma   90.00
#
_symmetry.space_group_name_H-M   'P 1'
#
loop_
_entity.id
_entity.type
_entity.pdbx_description
1 polymer ?
#
loop_
_entity_poly.entity_id
_entity_poly.type
_entity_poly.pdbx_seq_one_letter_code
_entity_poly.pdbx_strand_id
1 'polypeptide(L)'
;MAESGDSQDVFADYAVSRAFSLAATILDAGPYGLTKQQIRQRVEHYRSESEQSRTAWERLFSRDKAILRDCGVRLREPEASVPGSADDYRYSIDPADYGIPELELDAAELIVLQQAQHAWAGLRAQSSVQQAAWALRSTSGDPESENAGDAGAEVVGPGPELAPANPARLTVGTDADLAQLEHIAAVGRGRPAVFRYIRRGQHETQWRRVVVLGAGVLGHWYLVAYDLDRQGLRTFRTDRIHGAVSAMPTADQQRADRRDRHVIEEISAGRLYADIDISRILADRGPEDSPERVLRGVLGAHQGPTSPPRLRPLRQSVPKEPTPDKLERSLSLAAFLLSSGGARPSELQEHFQVTPRQLLKDLLSLQQAGTFGAEQFGEFVDVVPPPPLTVKEFEAGYLPSDPLITLELHGEQSGRLMSRPVSLTKPGALSLLV
;
A
#
# COMPACT_ATOMS: atom_id res chain seq x y z
N MET A 1 -25.55 -44.66 5.11
CA MET A 1 -25.32 -43.21 5.12
C MET A 1 -23.88 -43.00 4.75
N ALA A 2 -23.62 -42.58 3.52
CA ALA A 2 -22.26 -42.23 3.09
C ALA A 2 -22.03 -40.78 3.55
N GLU A 3 -21.10 -40.59 4.47
CA GLU A 3 -20.52 -39.27 4.73
C GLU A 3 -19.77 -38.86 3.46
N SER A 4 -20.42 -38.05 2.63
CA SER A 4 -19.76 -37.29 1.59
C SER A 4 -18.86 -36.28 2.29
N GLY A 5 -17.59 -36.65 2.50
CA GLY A 5 -16.56 -35.75 2.98
C GLY A 5 -16.55 -34.49 2.10
N ASP A 6 -16.74 -33.34 2.72
CA ASP A 6 -16.75 -32.04 2.04
C ASP A 6 -15.36 -31.85 1.43
N SER A 7 -15.27 -32.00 0.10
CA SER A 7 -14.02 -31.83 -0.65
C SER A 7 -13.59 -30.37 -0.56
N GLN A 8 -12.31 -30.12 -0.24
CA GLN A 8 -11.71 -28.79 -0.21
C GLN A 8 -12.17 -27.92 -1.40
N ASP A 9 -12.80 -26.78 -1.11
CA ASP A 9 -13.39 -25.88 -2.11
C ASP A 9 -12.61 -24.57 -2.30
N VAL A 10 -11.59 -24.35 -1.46
CA VAL A 10 -10.61 -23.26 -1.55
C VAL A 10 -9.21 -23.82 -1.46
N PHE A 11 -8.36 -23.39 -2.40
CA PHE A 11 -6.96 -23.79 -2.47
C PHE A 11 -6.05 -22.57 -2.33
N ALA A 12 -4.88 -22.78 -1.74
CA ALA A 12 -3.78 -21.83 -1.70
C ALA A 12 -3.44 -21.29 -3.11
N ASP A 13 -3.02 -20.03 -3.17
CA ASP A 13 -2.41 -19.49 -4.38
C ASP A 13 -0.96 -19.96 -4.47
N TYR A 14 -0.73 -21.04 -5.21
CA TYR A 14 0.60 -21.66 -5.35
C TYR A 14 1.71 -20.68 -5.80
N ALA A 15 1.37 -19.65 -6.57
CA ALA A 15 2.35 -18.62 -6.94
C ALA A 15 2.75 -17.74 -5.74
N VAL A 16 1.80 -17.42 -4.87
CA VAL A 16 2.03 -16.65 -3.65
C VAL A 16 2.83 -17.48 -2.65
N SER A 17 2.40 -18.71 -2.35
CA SER A 17 3.10 -19.62 -1.42
C SER A 17 4.56 -19.84 -1.85
N ARG A 18 4.82 -19.98 -3.16
CA ARG A 18 6.17 -20.14 -3.70
C ARG A 18 7.03 -18.89 -3.61
N ALA A 19 6.49 -17.73 -3.97
CA ALA A 19 7.25 -16.48 -3.86
C ALA A 19 7.51 -16.11 -2.39
N PHE A 20 6.56 -16.35 -1.49
CA PHE A 20 6.75 -16.20 -0.04
C PHE A 20 7.86 -17.14 0.47
N SER A 21 7.77 -18.44 0.13
CA SER A 21 8.78 -19.44 0.52
C SER A 21 10.18 -19.06 0.03
N LEU A 22 10.29 -18.53 -1.19
CA LEU A 22 11.56 -18.04 -1.74
C LEU A 22 12.13 -16.89 -0.89
N ALA A 23 11.31 -15.90 -0.55
CA ALA A 23 11.73 -14.78 0.29
C ALA A 23 12.15 -15.25 1.68
N ALA A 24 11.33 -16.07 2.34
CA ALA A 24 11.62 -16.61 3.68
C ALA A 24 12.94 -17.40 3.69
N THR A 25 13.13 -18.27 2.71
CA THR A 25 14.33 -19.11 2.57
C THR A 25 15.60 -18.28 2.36
N ILE A 26 15.54 -17.21 1.58
CA ILE A 26 16.70 -16.34 1.35
C ILE A 26 16.98 -15.44 2.56
N LEU A 27 15.94 -14.91 3.21
CA LEU A 27 16.10 -14.12 4.43
C LEU A 27 16.71 -14.95 5.55
N ASP A 28 16.29 -16.21 5.69
CA ASP A 28 16.83 -17.12 6.71
C ASP A 28 18.31 -17.46 6.50
N ALA A 29 18.75 -17.50 5.23
CA ALA A 29 20.17 -17.69 4.90
C ALA A 29 21.05 -16.48 5.24
N GLY A 30 20.44 -15.31 5.50
CA GLY A 30 21.12 -14.08 5.86
C GLY A 30 22.07 -13.55 4.78
N PRO A 31 23.13 -12.80 5.16
CA PRO A 31 23.98 -12.07 4.22
C PRO A 31 24.83 -12.97 3.31
N TYR A 32 25.04 -14.24 3.68
CA TYR A 32 25.78 -15.20 2.87
C TYR A 32 25.01 -15.63 1.62
N GLY A 33 23.68 -15.48 1.63
CA GLY A 33 22.81 -15.87 0.52
C GLY A 33 22.88 -17.36 0.15
N LEU A 34 22.15 -17.71 -0.89
CA LEU A 34 22.01 -19.08 -1.38
C LEU A 34 22.30 -19.19 -2.87
N THR A 35 22.96 -20.27 -3.28
CA THR A 35 23.09 -20.59 -4.70
C THR A 35 21.75 -21.01 -5.31
N LYS A 36 21.64 -20.94 -6.65
CA LYS A 36 20.45 -21.46 -7.37
C LYS A 36 20.09 -22.88 -6.97
N GLN A 37 21.08 -23.75 -6.82
CA GLN A 37 20.88 -25.15 -6.46
C GLN A 37 20.37 -25.29 -5.03
N GLN A 38 20.92 -24.52 -4.08
CA GLN A 38 20.43 -24.50 -2.70
C GLN A 38 18.98 -24.01 -2.64
N ILE A 39 18.63 -22.93 -3.34
CA ILE A 39 17.24 -22.43 -3.41
C ILE A 39 16.31 -23.50 -3.95
N ARG A 40 16.70 -24.18 -5.03
CA ARG A 40 15.89 -25.25 -5.63
C ARG A 40 15.64 -26.42 -4.67
N GLN A 41 16.62 -26.75 -3.82
CA GLN A 41 16.51 -27.84 -2.84
C GLN A 41 15.70 -27.43 -1.60
N ARG A 42 15.79 -26.16 -1.19
CA ARG A 42 15.16 -25.64 0.02
C ARG A 42 13.70 -25.19 -0.19
N VAL A 43 13.31 -24.73 -1.37
CA VAL A 43 11.94 -24.28 -1.62
C VAL A 43 11.10 -25.45 -2.13
N GLU A 44 10.09 -25.89 -1.37
CA GLU A 44 9.30 -27.10 -1.65
C GLU A 44 8.76 -27.15 -3.09
N HIS A 45 8.18 -26.04 -3.51
CA HIS A 45 7.56 -25.91 -4.81
C HIS A 45 8.55 -25.96 -5.98
N TYR A 46 9.85 -25.79 -5.74
CA TYR A 46 10.90 -26.03 -6.74
C TYR A 46 11.44 -27.46 -6.71
N ARG A 47 11.34 -28.15 -5.57
CA ARG A 47 11.79 -29.53 -5.39
C ARG A 47 10.90 -30.52 -6.13
N SER A 48 9.59 -30.25 -6.19
CA SER A 48 8.59 -31.09 -6.86
C SER A 48 8.71 -31.12 -8.39
N GLU A 49 9.48 -30.21 -9.01
CA GLU A 49 9.71 -30.23 -10.47
C GLU A 49 10.88 -31.15 -10.86
N SER A 50 10.57 -32.16 -11.69
CA SER A 50 11.53 -33.18 -12.15
C SER A 50 12.74 -32.59 -12.89
N GLU A 51 13.85 -33.33 -12.93
CA GLU A 51 15.10 -32.90 -13.59
C GLU A 51 14.96 -32.57 -15.09
N GLN A 52 13.93 -33.09 -15.75
CA GLN A 52 13.60 -32.83 -17.17
C GLN A 52 13.13 -31.38 -17.42
N SER A 53 12.92 -30.59 -16.36
CA SER A 53 12.27 -29.28 -16.35
C SER A 53 13.21 -28.10 -16.01
N ARG A 54 14.54 -28.24 -16.16
CA ARG A 54 15.50 -27.18 -15.78
C ARG A 54 15.13 -25.80 -16.34
N THR A 55 14.68 -25.74 -17.60
CA THR A 55 14.25 -24.50 -18.26
C THR A 55 12.91 -23.98 -17.74
N ALA A 56 12.01 -24.85 -17.27
CA ALA A 56 10.74 -24.43 -16.65
C ALA A 56 10.99 -23.86 -15.25
N TRP A 57 11.84 -24.52 -14.46
CA TRP A 57 12.27 -24.01 -13.16
C TRP A 57 12.95 -22.63 -13.30
N GLU A 58 13.86 -22.44 -14.27
CA GLU A 58 14.49 -21.14 -14.50
C GLU A 58 13.47 -20.03 -14.81
N ARG A 59 12.42 -20.35 -15.58
CA ARG A 59 11.32 -19.43 -15.87
C ARG A 59 10.48 -19.13 -14.63
N LEU A 60 10.15 -20.15 -13.83
CA LEU A 60 9.42 -19.98 -12.57
C LEU A 60 10.22 -19.14 -11.59
N PHE A 61 11.49 -19.46 -11.38
CA PHE A 61 12.38 -18.68 -10.52
C PHE A 61 12.48 -17.23 -11.01
N SER A 62 12.72 -17.00 -12.31
CA SER A 62 12.77 -15.64 -12.87
C SER A 62 11.46 -14.87 -12.69
N ARG A 63 10.32 -15.56 -12.80
CA ARG A 63 9.00 -14.98 -12.55
C ARG A 63 8.81 -14.64 -11.07
N ASP A 64 9.16 -15.52 -10.16
CA ASP A 64 9.00 -15.28 -8.71
C ASP A 64 9.92 -14.14 -8.24
N LYS A 65 11.15 -14.06 -8.78
CA LYS A 65 12.02 -12.89 -8.58
C LYS A 65 11.37 -11.59 -9.04
N ALA A 66 10.70 -11.62 -10.20
CA ALA A 66 10.01 -10.43 -10.72
C ALA A 66 8.83 -10.03 -9.83
N ILE A 67 8.03 -10.99 -9.37
CA ILE A 67 6.91 -10.74 -8.45
C ILE A 67 7.44 -10.14 -7.13
N LEU A 68 8.48 -10.72 -6.53
CA LEU A 68 9.09 -10.19 -5.31
C LEU A 68 9.62 -8.77 -5.48
N ARG A 69 10.30 -8.50 -6.61
CA ARG A 69 10.80 -7.16 -6.95
C ARG A 69 9.68 -6.14 -7.07
N ASP A 70 8.55 -6.54 -7.64
CA ASP A 70 7.37 -5.66 -7.79
C ASP A 70 6.69 -5.38 -6.43
N CYS A 71 6.83 -6.28 -5.44
CA CYS A 71 6.42 -6.09 -4.04
C CYS A 71 7.46 -5.34 -3.18
N GLY A 72 8.56 -4.85 -3.76
CA GLY A 72 9.63 -4.16 -3.02
C GLY A 72 10.73 -5.07 -2.45
N VAL A 73 10.59 -6.39 -2.51
CA VAL A 73 11.61 -7.35 -2.05
C VAL A 73 12.66 -7.55 -3.14
N ARG A 74 13.78 -6.85 -3.03
CA ARG A 74 14.88 -6.93 -4.01
C ARG A 74 15.87 -8.04 -3.65
N LEU A 75 16.00 -9.00 -4.54
CA LEU A 75 17.09 -9.98 -4.46
C LEU A 75 18.35 -9.35 -5.05
N ARG A 76 19.44 -9.33 -4.28
CA ARG A 76 20.76 -8.96 -4.79
C ARG A 76 21.28 -10.06 -5.69
N GLU A 77 21.71 -9.64 -6.87
CA GLU A 77 22.42 -10.48 -7.82
C GLU A 77 23.90 -10.07 -7.79
N PRO A 78 24.85 -10.99 -7.61
CA PRO A 78 26.26 -10.65 -7.64
C PRO A 78 26.64 -10.05 -8.99
N GLU A 79 27.46 -8.99 -8.99
CA GLU A 79 28.07 -8.49 -10.23
C GLU A 79 28.89 -9.62 -10.87
N ALA A 80 28.76 -9.80 -12.19
CA ALA A 80 29.34 -10.90 -12.95
C ALA A 80 30.89 -10.88 -13.07
N SER A 81 31.61 -10.22 -12.16
CA SER A 81 32.95 -9.67 -12.37
C SER A 81 34.08 -10.36 -11.59
N VAL A 82 33.88 -11.56 -11.02
CA VAL A 82 35.01 -12.40 -10.57
C VAL A 82 35.15 -13.64 -11.48
N PRO A 83 36.05 -13.61 -12.48
CA PRO A 83 36.32 -14.75 -13.35
C PRO A 83 36.89 -15.91 -12.51
N GLY A 84 36.15 -17.02 -12.41
CA GLY A 84 36.59 -18.24 -11.73
C GLY A 84 35.60 -18.82 -10.71
N SER A 85 34.52 -18.12 -10.34
CA SER A 85 33.51 -18.64 -9.42
C SER A 85 32.11 -18.61 -10.02
N ALA A 86 31.84 -19.53 -10.95
CA ALA A 86 30.45 -19.80 -11.36
C ALA A 86 29.64 -20.46 -10.23
N ASP A 87 30.32 -21.08 -9.26
CA ASP A 87 29.72 -21.80 -8.13
C ASP A 87 29.41 -20.92 -6.89
N ASP A 88 29.89 -19.67 -6.79
CA ASP A 88 29.47 -18.70 -5.73
C ASP A 88 28.37 -17.72 -6.16
N TYR A 89 27.63 -17.98 -7.24
CA TYR A 89 26.50 -17.11 -7.59
C TYR A 89 25.36 -17.25 -6.56
N ARG A 90 25.40 -16.41 -5.53
CA ARG A 90 24.51 -16.45 -4.36
C ARG A 90 23.49 -15.30 -4.42
N TYR A 91 22.23 -15.64 -4.20
CA TYR A 91 21.14 -14.68 -4.02
C TYR A 91 20.99 -14.37 -2.54
N SER A 92 20.95 -13.09 -2.21
CA SER A 92 20.63 -12.62 -0.86
C SER A 92 19.55 -11.55 -0.93
N ILE A 93 18.84 -11.37 0.18
CA ILE A 93 18.03 -10.19 0.44
C ILE A 93 18.74 -9.50 1.58
N ASP A 94 19.07 -8.22 1.44
CA ASP A 94 19.66 -7.49 2.57
C ASP A 94 18.58 -7.19 3.60
N PRO A 95 18.76 -7.61 4.87
CA PRO A 95 17.86 -7.25 5.95
C PRO A 95 17.57 -5.73 6.08
N ALA A 96 18.53 -4.88 5.70
CA ALA A 96 18.36 -3.43 5.69
C ALA A 96 17.46 -2.93 4.55
N ASP A 97 17.44 -3.66 3.42
CA ASP A 97 16.61 -3.35 2.26
C ASP A 97 15.24 -4.07 2.31
N TYR A 98 15.02 -4.95 3.30
CA TYR A 98 13.76 -5.65 3.51
C TYR A 98 12.84 -4.86 4.45
N GLY A 99 11.60 -4.66 4.01
CA GLY A 99 10.63 -3.89 4.78
C GLY A 99 10.72 -2.39 4.53
N ILE A 100 9.81 -1.66 5.17
CA ILE A 100 9.95 -0.22 5.33
C ILE A 100 11.14 0.05 6.27
N PRO A 101 12.03 1.01 5.95
CA PRO A 101 13.13 1.39 6.83
C PRO A 101 12.60 1.88 8.18
N GLU A 102 13.39 1.74 9.25
CA GLU A 102 13.08 2.33 10.54
C GLU A 102 12.90 3.85 10.39
N LEU A 103 11.77 4.36 10.88
CA LEU A 103 11.41 5.77 10.79
C LEU A 103 11.30 6.31 12.21
N GLU A 104 12.17 7.24 12.55
CA GLU A 104 12.08 7.99 13.79
C GLU A 104 10.98 9.05 13.63
N LEU A 105 9.81 8.77 14.22
CA LEU A 105 8.70 9.72 14.29
C LEU A 105 8.71 10.39 15.66
N ASP A 106 8.70 11.71 15.69
CA ASP A 106 8.55 12.43 16.96
C ASP A 106 7.10 12.37 17.47
N ALA A 107 6.88 12.82 18.72
CA ALA A 107 5.56 12.79 19.34
C ALA A 107 4.52 13.65 18.58
N ALA A 108 4.95 14.76 17.96
CA ALA A 108 4.05 15.61 17.18
C ALA A 108 3.67 14.93 15.86
N GLU A 109 4.62 14.29 15.18
CA GLU A 109 4.41 13.52 13.95
C GLU A 109 3.49 12.32 14.20
N LEU A 110 3.65 11.61 15.32
CA LEU A 110 2.75 10.54 15.73
C LEU A 110 1.32 11.04 16.00
N ILE A 111 1.17 12.20 16.65
CA ILE A 111 -0.15 12.81 16.89
C ILE A 111 -0.80 13.22 15.56
N VAL A 112 -0.04 13.83 14.64
CA VAL A 112 -0.53 14.18 13.30
C VAL A 112 -0.95 12.93 12.53
N LEU A 113 -0.16 11.86 12.60
CA LEU A 113 -0.49 10.57 11.97
C LEU A 113 -1.78 9.96 12.55
N GLN A 114 -1.98 10.04 13.86
CA GLN A 114 -3.22 9.60 14.51
C GLN A 114 -4.41 10.48 14.13
N GLN A 115 -4.24 11.80 14.10
CA GLN A 115 -5.29 12.72 13.68
C GLN A 115 -5.68 12.52 12.22
N ALA A 116 -4.71 12.28 11.35
CA ALA A 116 -4.95 11.89 9.96
C ALA A 116 -5.81 10.63 9.93
N GLN A 117 -5.43 9.52 10.58
CA GLN A 117 -6.24 8.29 10.61
C GLN A 117 -7.71 8.54 10.99
N HIS A 118 -7.96 9.41 11.97
CA HIS A 118 -9.32 9.78 12.39
C HIS A 118 -10.03 10.68 11.37
N ALA A 119 -9.33 11.64 10.76
CA ALA A 119 -9.88 12.47 9.68
C ALA A 119 -10.25 11.63 8.44
N TRP A 120 -9.55 10.51 8.24
CA TRP A 120 -9.83 9.53 7.18
C TRP A 120 -10.88 8.46 7.57
N ALA A 121 -11.36 8.45 8.82
CA ALA A 121 -12.35 7.47 9.27
C ALA A 121 -13.71 7.66 8.54
N GLY A 122 -14.30 6.56 8.06
CA GLY A 122 -15.55 6.59 7.28
C GLY A 122 -15.37 6.78 5.76
N LEU A 123 -14.13 6.79 5.28
CA LEU A 123 -13.78 6.87 3.85
C LEU A 123 -13.48 5.49 3.28
N ARG A 124 -13.67 5.31 1.97
CA ARG A 124 -13.29 4.06 1.28
C ARG A 124 -11.80 3.71 1.43
N ALA A 125 -10.96 4.70 1.71
CA ALA A 125 -9.52 4.54 1.93
C ALA A 125 -9.13 4.24 3.39
N GLN A 126 -10.07 4.16 4.33
CA GLN A 126 -9.80 4.02 5.77
C GLN A 126 -8.84 2.84 6.07
N SER A 127 -9.08 1.67 5.49
CA SER A 127 -8.24 0.48 5.73
C SER A 127 -6.80 0.66 5.25
N SER A 128 -6.60 1.26 4.08
CA SER A 128 -5.26 1.57 3.57
C SER A 128 -4.52 2.58 4.43
N VAL A 129 -5.23 3.56 5.02
CA VAL A 129 -4.63 4.50 5.98
C VAL A 129 -4.25 3.77 7.28
N GLN A 130 -5.11 2.89 7.80
CA GLN A 130 -4.81 2.07 8.96
C GLN A 130 -3.59 1.16 8.73
N GLN A 131 -3.49 0.55 7.56
CA GLN A 131 -2.33 -0.26 7.16
C GLN A 131 -1.05 0.57 7.13
N ALA A 132 -1.07 1.74 6.48
CA ALA A 132 0.10 2.61 6.44
C ALA A 132 0.50 3.11 7.82
N ALA A 133 -0.46 3.48 8.66
CA ALA A 133 -0.21 3.90 10.03
C ALA A 133 0.38 2.78 10.91
N TRP A 134 -0.17 1.56 10.82
CA TRP A 134 0.42 0.40 11.49
C TRP A 134 1.85 0.18 11.01
N ALA A 135 2.05 0.22 9.69
CA ALA A 135 3.34 -0.02 9.08
C ALA A 135 4.39 1.00 9.56
N LEU A 136 4.07 2.30 9.59
CA LEU A 136 4.97 3.33 10.13
C LEU A 136 5.23 3.19 11.63
N ARG A 137 4.20 2.91 12.43
CA ARG A 137 4.37 2.71 13.88
C ARG A 137 5.24 1.50 14.21
N SER A 138 5.15 0.44 13.40
CA SER A 138 6.01 -0.73 13.57
C SER A 138 7.49 -0.45 13.28
N THR A 139 7.78 0.68 12.60
CA THR A 139 9.15 1.12 12.26
C THR A 139 9.73 2.17 13.20
N SER A 140 8.90 2.83 14.01
CA SER A 140 9.35 3.75 15.06
C SER A 140 9.61 2.94 16.32
N GLY A 141 10.88 2.65 16.61
CA GLY A 141 11.29 1.76 17.70
C GLY A 141 10.62 2.06 19.04
N ASP A 142 10.28 1.01 19.78
CA ASP A 142 9.91 1.13 21.19
C ASP A 142 11.13 1.65 21.97
N PRO A 143 11.01 2.73 22.75
CA PRO A 143 12.04 3.05 23.74
C PRO A 143 12.04 1.94 24.79
N GLU A 144 13.02 1.04 24.68
CA GLU A 144 13.57 0.16 25.72
C GLU A 144 12.57 -0.37 26.77
N SER A 145 12.04 -1.58 26.55
CA SER A 145 11.50 -2.40 27.64
C SER A 145 12.65 -3.14 28.34
N GLU A 146 13.42 -2.41 29.15
CA GLU A 146 14.17 -2.98 30.27
C GLU A 146 13.45 -2.69 31.58
N ASN A 147 12.98 -3.77 32.21
CA ASN A 147 12.63 -3.91 33.63
C ASN A 147 11.43 -3.14 34.22
N ALA A 148 10.48 -3.99 34.62
CA ALA A 148 9.83 -4.02 35.93
C ALA A 148 8.64 -3.09 36.22
N GLY A 149 7.53 -3.75 36.58
CA GLY A 149 6.79 -3.38 37.77
C GLY A 149 5.56 -2.53 37.52
N ASP A 150 4.41 -3.17 37.70
CA ASP A 150 3.23 -2.62 38.38
C ASP A 150 3.37 -1.17 38.88
N ALA A 151 2.86 -0.23 38.10
CA ALA A 151 2.38 1.07 38.57
C ALA A 151 1.42 1.63 37.50
N GLY A 152 0.15 1.75 37.85
CA GLY A 152 -0.90 2.27 37.00
C GLY A 152 -0.59 3.67 36.47
N ALA A 153 -0.50 3.79 35.15
CA ALA A 153 -0.70 5.05 34.45
C ALA A 153 -2.08 4.99 33.80
N GLU A 154 -3.00 5.80 34.31
CA GLU A 154 -4.33 5.98 33.77
C GLU A 154 -4.26 6.25 32.26
N VAL A 155 -4.87 5.37 31.49
CA VAL A 155 -5.30 5.66 30.12
C VAL A 155 -6.28 6.82 30.24
N VAL A 156 -5.81 8.04 29.97
CA VAL A 156 -6.67 9.21 29.85
C VAL A 156 -7.59 8.94 28.67
N GLY A 157 -8.81 8.52 28.98
CA GLY A 157 -9.89 8.36 28.03
C GLY A 157 -10.22 9.67 27.31
N PRO A 158 -10.76 9.61 26.09
CA PRO A 158 -10.99 10.78 25.26
C PRO A 158 -12.11 11.66 25.86
N GLY A 159 -11.76 12.89 26.21
CA GLY A 159 -12.70 13.99 26.46
C GLY A 159 -12.89 14.85 25.19
N PRO A 160 -14.04 15.52 25.03
CA PRO A 160 -14.69 15.73 23.73
C PRO A 160 -14.30 17.04 23.01
N GLU A 161 -14.82 17.15 21.78
CA GLU A 161 -14.91 18.37 20.96
C GLU A 161 -13.65 18.81 20.22
N LEU A 162 -13.34 18.08 19.14
CA LEU A 162 -13.24 18.67 17.80
C LEU A 162 -13.80 17.65 16.80
N ALA A 163 -15.09 17.33 16.94
CA ALA A 163 -15.81 16.72 15.85
C ALA A 163 -15.80 17.74 14.69
N PRO A 164 -15.33 17.39 13.48
CA PRO A 164 -15.46 18.30 12.35
C PRO A 164 -16.95 18.61 12.18
N ALA A 165 -17.29 19.88 12.35
CA ALA A 165 -18.62 20.40 12.08
C ALA A 165 -18.95 20.08 10.60
N ASN A 166 -19.98 19.24 10.41
CA ASN A 166 -20.31 18.51 9.19
C ASN A 166 -19.33 17.39 8.81
N PRO A 167 -19.71 16.11 8.96
CA PRO A 167 -19.26 15.07 8.05
C PRO A 167 -19.97 15.32 6.71
N ALA A 168 -19.63 16.42 6.02
CA ALA A 168 -19.83 16.50 4.59
C ALA A 168 -19.00 15.34 4.07
N ARG A 169 -19.67 14.22 3.76
CA ARG A 169 -19.08 12.98 3.23
C ARG A 169 -17.93 13.38 2.34
N LEU A 170 -16.71 13.30 2.90
CA LEU A 170 -15.51 13.51 2.13
C LEU A 170 -15.63 12.43 1.06
N THR A 171 -15.93 12.82 -0.17
CA THR A 171 -15.98 11.85 -1.25
C THR A 171 -14.53 11.67 -1.61
N VAL A 172 -13.79 10.91 -0.78
CA VAL A 172 -12.48 10.43 -1.18
C VAL A 172 -12.72 9.68 -2.47
N GLY A 173 -12.10 10.25 -3.50
CA GLY A 173 -12.54 10.10 -4.86
C GLY A 173 -12.50 8.66 -5.36
N THR A 174 -12.98 8.52 -6.57
CA THR A 174 -12.87 7.29 -7.35
C THR A 174 -11.41 6.81 -7.45
N ASP A 175 -11.16 5.56 -7.83
CA ASP A 175 -9.79 5.07 -8.09
C ASP A 175 -9.00 5.98 -9.04
N ALA A 176 -9.69 6.70 -9.93
CA ALA A 176 -9.09 7.71 -10.79
C ALA A 176 -8.52 8.92 -10.03
N ASP A 177 -9.17 9.35 -8.95
CA ASP A 177 -8.71 10.46 -8.10
C ASP A 177 -7.46 10.04 -7.30
N LEU A 178 -7.45 8.81 -6.78
CA LEU A 178 -6.27 8.22 -6.12
C LEU A 178 -5.08 8.13 -7.09
N ALA A 179 -5.31 7.65 -8.32
CA ALA A 179 -4.28 7.60 -9.34
C ALA A 179 -3.72 9.00 -9.67
N GLN A 180 -4.55 10.05 -9.68
CA GLN A 180 -4.06 11.42 -9.89
C GLN A 180 -3.15 11.91 -8.77
N LEU A 181 -3.47 11.59 -7.51
CA LEU A 181 -2.62 11.93 -6.38
C LEU A 181 -1.30 11.17 -6.42
N GLU A 182 -1.29 9.91 -6.86
CA GLU A 182 -0.06 9.12 -7.06
C GLU A 182 0.86 9.83 -8.05
N HIS A 183 0.32 10.33 -9.17
CA HIS A 183 1.10 11.10 -10.13
C HIS A 183 1.65 12.42 -9.55
N ILE A 184 0.86 13.13 -8.74
CA ILE A 184 1.31 14.36 -8.07
C ILE A 184 2.44 14.05 -7.08
N ALA A 185 2.27 13.01 -6.27
CA ALA A 185 3.25 12.53 -5.31
C ALA A 185 4.56 12.12 -5.98
N ALA A 186 4.48 11.40 -7.10
CA ALA A 186 5.65 10.96 -7.88
C ALA A 186 6.46 12.12 -8.45
N VAL A 187 5.84 13.27 -8.74
CA VAL A 187 6.56 14.49 -9.13
C VAL A 187 7.28 15.11 -7.94
N GLY A 188 6.63 15.13 -6.77
CA GLY A 188 7.22 15.61 -5.51
C GLY A 188 7.10 17.12 -5.29
N ARG A 189 7.14 17.51 -4.01
CA ARG A 189 7.07 18.93 -3.58
C ARG A 189 8.29 19.71 -4.09
N GLY A 190 8.04 20.96 -4.45
CA GLY A 190 9.05 21.89 -4.98
C GLY A 190 9.50 21.57 -6.40
N ARG A 191 8.94 20.53 -7.05
CA ARG A 191 9.30 20.16 -8.43
C ARG A 191 8.33 20.75 -9.45
N PRO A 192 8.82 21.17 -10.63
CA PRO A 192 7.97 21.67 -11.70
C PRO A 192 7.18 20.53 -12.35
N ALA A 193 5.89 20.78 -12.59
CA ALA A 193 4.93 19.82 -13.15
C ALA A 193 4.14 20.43 -14.32
N VAL A 194 3.67 19.56 -15.20
CA VAL A 194 2.84 19.92 -16.35
C VAL A 194 1.62 19.01 -16.43
N PHE A 195 0.46 19.60 -16.67
CA PHE A 195 -0.80 18.88 -16.87
C PHE A 195 -1.82 19.70 -17.67
N ARG A 196 -2.89 19.02 -18.10
CA ARG A 196 -4.03 19.61 -18.80
C ARG A 196 -5.16 19.87 -17.81
N TYR A 197 -5.71 21.08 -17.79
CA TYR A 197 -6.72 21.51 -16.83
C TYR A 197 -7.92 22.15 -17.53
N ILE A 198 -9.13 21.77 -17.11
CA ILE A 198 -10.37 22.41 -17.57
C ILE A 198 -10.93 23.33 -16.48
N ARG A 199 -11.18 24.59 -16.83
CA ARG A 199 -11.75 25.57 -15.90
C ARG A 199 -13.28 25.41 -15.83
N ARG A 200 -13.86 25.63 -14.64
CA ARG A 200 -15.31 25.69 -14.46
C ARG A 200 -15.96 26.67 -15.45
N GLY A 201 -16.89 26.18 -16.26
CA GLY A 201 -17.58 26.94 -17.31
C GLY A 201 -16.87 27.00 -18.66
N GLN A 202 -15.76 26.28 -18.84
CA GLN A 202 -15.08 26.14 -20.14
C GLN A 202 -15.19 24.70 -20.64
N HIS A 203 -15.23 24.54 -21.97
CA HIS A 203 -15.23 23.24 -22.64
C HIS A 203 -13.87 22.83 -23.19
N GLU A 204 -12.91 23.76 -23.24
CA GLU A 204 -11.56 23.49 -23.73
C GLU A 204 -10.57 23.30 -22.58
N THR A 205 -9.70 22.31 -22.77
CA THR A 205 -8.64 21.99 -21.82
C THR A 205 -7.39 22.80 -22.14
N GLN A 206 -6.73 23.35 -21.12
CA GLN A 206 -5.51 24.14 -21.29
C GLN A 206 -4.33 23.50 -20.57
N TRP A 207 -3.14 23.59 -21.16
CA TRP A 207 -1.91 23.21 -20.48
C TRP A 207 -1.60 24.18 -19.33
N ARG A 208 -1.05 23.64 -18.25
CA ARG A 208 -0.58 24.37 -17.08
C ARG A 208 0.82 23.94 -16.75
N ARG A 209 1.69 24.94 -16.51
CA ARG A 209 3.04 24.76 -15.98
C ARG A 209 3.06 25.28 -14.55
N VAL A 210 3.36 24.42 -13.59
CA VAL A 210 3.31 24.80 -12.17
C VAL A 210 4.52 24.25 -11.41
N VAL A 211 4.76 24.77 -10.21
CA VAL A 211 5.65 24.14 -9.21
C VAL A 211 4.79 23.61 -8.08
N VAL A 212 4.86 22.31 -7.81
CA VAL A 212 4.03 21.62 -6.81
C VAL A 212 4.40 22.11 -5.41
N LEU A 213 3.43 22.58 -4.63
CA LEU A 213 3.63 22.95 -3.23
C LEU A 213 3.00 21.93 -2.29
N GLY A 214 1.88 21.33 -2.68
CA GLY A 214 1.36 20.10 -2.08
C GLY A 214 -0.10 19.84 -2.45
N ALA A 215 -0.73 18.88 -1.80
CA ALA A 215 -2.12 18.52 -2.05
C ALA A 215 -2.93 18.56 -0.74
N GLY A 216 -4.24 18.73 -0.86
CA GLY A 216 -5.14 18.71 0.30
C GLY A 216 -6.59 18.48 -0.12
N VAL A 217 -7.47 18.34 0.87
CA VAL A 217 -8.88 18.00 0.65
C VAL A 217 -9.83 19.07 1.22
N LEU A 218 -10.82 19.45 0.42
CA LEU A 218 -11.93 20.33 0.81
C LEU A 218 -13.20 19.93 0.05
N GLY A 219 -13.79 18.79 0.42
CA GLY A 219 -14.89 18.13 -0.34
C GLY A 219 -14.44 17.48 -1.66
N HIS A 220 -13.41 18.03 -2.29
CA HIS A 220 -12.66 17.46 -3.41
C HIS A 220 -11.16 17.53 -3.13
N TRP A 221 -10.39 16.80 -3.92
CA TRP A 221 -8.94 16.87 -3.92
C TRP A 221 -8.43 18.10 -4.68
N TYR A 222 -7.46 18.79 -4.08
CA TYR A 222 -6.85 19.99 -4.64
C TYR A 222 -5.33 19.88 -4.63
N LEU A 223 -4.72 20.25 -5.75
CA LEU A 223 -3.29 20.56 -5.87
C LEU A 223 -3.09 22.05 -5.61
N VAL A 224 -2.26 22.38 -4.61
CA VAL A 224 -1.76 23.73 -4.37
C VAL A 224 -0.39 23.85 -5.04
N ALA A 225 -0.26 24.84 -5.92
CA ALA A 225 0.94 25.00 -6.72
C ALA A 225 1.18 26.46 -7.09
N TYR A 226 2.43 26.82 -7.36
CA TYR A 226 2.76 28.11 -7.98
C TYR A 226 2.58 27.98 -9.50
N ASP A 227 1.64 28.71 -10.08
CA ASP A 227 1.38 28.72 -11.53
C ASP A 227 2.40 29.64 -12.22
N LEU A 228 3.25 29.07 -13.08
CA LEU A 228 4.31 29.80 -13.79
C LEU A 228 3.72 30.73 -14.87
N ASP A 229 2.62 30.31 -15.51
CA ASP A 229 1.96 31.10 -16.55
C ASP A 229 1.19 32.29 -15.97
N ARG A 230 0.73 32.17 -14.72
CA ARG A 230 -0.03 33.22 -14.00
C ARG A 230 0.75 33.91 -12.89
N GLN A 231 1.98 33.48 -12.63
CA GLN A 231 2.92 34.05 -11.67
C GLN A 231 2.34 34.22 -10.26
N GLY A 232 1.74 33.16 -9.71
CA GLY A 232 1.19 33.20 -8.36
C GLY A 232 0.66 31.86 -7.86
N LEU A 233 0.36 31.84 -6.56
CA LEU A 233 -0.28 30.70 -5.90
C LEU A 233 -1.66 30.42 -6.50
N ARG A 234 -1.89 29.16 -6.86
CA ARG A 234 -3.17 28.68 -7.36
C ARG A 234 -3.46 27.28 -6.86
N THR A 235 -4.75 27.01 -6.82
CA THR A 235 -5.31 25.75 -6.35
C THR A 235 -6.14 25.12 -7.46
N PHE A 236 -5.79 23.89 -7.83
CA PHE A 236 -6.34 23.14 -8.96
C PHE A 236 -7.09 21.92 -8.44
N ARG A 237 -8.35 21.74 -8.84
CA ARG A 237 -9.13 20.57 -8.43
C ARG A 237 -8.69 19.36 -9.26
N THR A 238 -8.30 18.26 -8.61
CA THR A 238 -7.64 17.13 -9.31
C THR A 238 -8.57 16.41 -10.28
N ASP A 239 -9.86 16.35 -9.98
CA ASP A 239 -10.91 15.80 -10.85
C ASP A 239 -11.07 16.56 -12.19
N ARG A 240 -10.56 17.79 -12.27
CA ARG A 240 -10.54 18.63 -13.48
C ARG A 240 -9.19 18.54 -14.24
N ILE A 241 -8.26 17.71 -13.77
CA ILE A 241 -7.01 17.41 -14.46
C ILE A 241 -7.23 16.25 -15.42
N HIS A 242 -6.90 16.45 -16.70
CA HIS A 242 -7.06 15.44 -17.74
C HIS A 242 -5.73 14.77 -18.12
N GLY A 243 -5.65 13.47 -17.88
CA GLY A 243 -4.39 12.71 -18.01
C GLY A 243 -3.54 12.83 -16.75
N ALA A 244 -2.35 12.23 -16.76
CA ALA A 244 -1.46 12.24 -15.61
C ALA A 244 -0.78 13.59 -15.40
N VAL A 245 -0.60 13.98 -14.14
CA VAL A 245 0.37 15.02 -13.76
C VAL A 245 1.77 14.46 -14.00
N SER A 246 2.61 15.20 -14.72
CA SER A 246 3.94 14.74 -15.10
C SER A 246 5.00 15.76 -14.73
N ALA A 247 6.19 15.29 -14.39
CA ALA A 247 7.33 16.17 -14.14
C ALA A 247 7.66 16.95 -15.43
N MET A 248 7.90 18.25 -15.29
CA MET A 248 8.32 19.06 -16.43
C MET A 248 9.68 18.57 -16.94
N PRO A 249 9.84 18.30 -18.25
CA PRO A 249 11.13 17.87 -18.79
C PRO A 249 12.23 18.89 -18.50
N THR A 250 13.43 18.42 -18.14
CA THR A 250 14.58 19.29 -17.81
C THR A 250 14.92 20.26 -18.94
N ALA A 251 14.75 19.82 -20.20
CA ALA A 251 14.95 20.69 -21.37
C ALA A 251 13.98 21.89 -21.39
N ASP A 252 12.74 21.70 -20.97
CA ASP A 252 11.74 22.76 -20.91
C ASP A 252 11.99 23.69 -19.71
N GLN A 253 12.48 23.15 -18.60
CA GLN A 253 12.94 23.95 -17.45
C GLN A 253 14.11 24.87 -17.85
N GLN A 254 15.07 24.37 -18.63
CA GLN A 254 16.21 25.16 -19.11
C GLN A 254 15.83 26.23 -20.13
N ARG A 255 14.81 25.94 -20.97
CA ARG A 255 14.25 26.89 -21.94
C ARG A 255 13.33 27.92 -21.31
N ALA A 256 12.91 27.73 -20.07
CA ALA A 256 12.05 28.67 -19.37
C ALA A 256 12.73 30.05 -19.24
N ASP A 257 11.91 31.09 -19.23
CA ASP A 257 12.37 32.47 -19.07
C ASP A 257 13.13 32.64 -17.75
N ARG A 258 14.03 33.63 -17.70
CA ARG A 258 14.91 33.87 -16.54
C ARG A 258 14.14 33.97 -15.21
N ARG A 259 12.94 34.54 -15.25
CA ARG A 259 12.07 34.69 -14.09
C ARG A 259 11.50 33.35 -13.62
N ASP A 260 10.98 32.54 -14.54
CA ASP A 260 10.40 31.22 -14.23
C ASP A 260 11.49 30.31 -13.65
N ARG A 261 12.69 30.30 -14.25
CA ARG A 261 13.85 29.54 -13.75
C ARG A 261 14.22 29.94 -12.32
N HIS A 262 14.30 31.24 -12.05
CA HIS A 262 14.62 31.72 -10.71
C HIS A 262 13.57 31.28 -9.68
N VAL A 263 12.27 31.39 -10.01
CA VAL A 263 11.21 30.94 -9.10
C VAL A 263 11.26 29.43 -8.86
N ILE A 264 11.49 28.63 -9.90
CA ILE A 264 11.66 27.17 -9.76
C ILE A 264 12.81 26.87 -8.81
N GLU A 265 13.98 27.50 -9.01
CA GLU A 265 15.16 27.31 -8.16
C GLU A 265 14.90 27.72 -6.70
N GLU A 266 14.25 28.86 -6.46
CA GLU A 266 13.95 29.33 -5.11
C GLU A 266 12.94 28.43 -4.37
N ILE A 267 11.92 27.92 -5.07
CA ILE A 267 10.95 27.00 -4.46
C ILE A 267 11.58 25.62 -4.24
N SER A 268 12.32 25.08 -5.23
CA SER A 268 13.01 23.79 -5.10
C SER A 268 14.07 23.81 -4.00
N ALA A 269 14.69 24.96 -3.74
CA ALA A 269 15.65 25.14 -2.65
C ALA A 269 14.99 25.42 -1.28
N GLY A 270 13.66 25.47 -1.21
CA GLY A 270 12.94 25.77 0.03
C GLY A 270 13.13 27.21 0.53
N ARG A 271 13.49 28.16 -0.33
CA ARG A 271 13.58 29.59 0.03
C ARG A 271 12.25 30.32 -0.13
N LEU A 272 11.39 29.83 -1.03
CA LEU A 272 10.02 30.31 -1.20
C LEU A 272 9.02 29.20 -0.83
N TYR A 273 7.99 29.56 -0.06
CA TYR A 273 6.88 28.70 0.33
C TYR A 273 7.28 27.44 1.11
N ALA A 274 8.40 27.47 1.86
CA ALA A 274 8.82 26.36 2.71
C ALA A 274 7.74 26.00 3.75
N ASP A 275 7.25 27.01 4.47
CA ASP A 275 6.28 26.85 5.57
C ASP A 275 4.83 27.09 5.13
N ILE A 276 4.51 26.82 3.87
CA ILE A 276 3.16 27.05 3.35
C ILE A 276 2.15 26.10 4.00
N ASP A 277 1.14 26.67 4.64
CA ASP A 277 0.02 25.94 5.24
C ASP A 277 -1.07 25.69 4.19
N ILE A 278 -1.10 24.46 3.67
CA ILE A 278 -2.05 24.01 2.64
C ILE A 278 -3.48 24.04 3.20
N SER A 279 -3.67 23.59 4.44
CA SER A 279 -4.98 23.52 5.09
C SER A 279 -5.61 24.90 5.21
N ARG A 280 -4.83 25.91 5.60
CA ARG A 280 -5.29 27.31 5.64
C ARG A 280 -5.68 27.85 4.26
N ILE A 281 -4.87 27.59 3.23
CA ILE A 281 -5.16 28.02 1.85
C ILE A 281 -6.48 27.42 1.34
N LEU A 282 -6.76 26.17 1.70
CA LEU A 282 -8.02 25.52 1.33
C LEU A 282 -9.19 26.06 2.16
N ALA A 283 -9.02 26.27 3.46
CA ALA A 283 -10.06 26.82 4.33
C ALA A 283 -10.54 28.21 3.87
N ASP A 284 -9.62 29.09 3.48
CA ASP A 284 -9.93 30.45 2.98
C ASP A 284 -10.76 30.44 1.68
N ARG A 285 -10.81 29.32 0.97
CA ARG A 285 -11.54 29.19 -0.30
C ARG A 285 -13.05 29.07 -0.11
N GLY A 286 -13.50 28.59 1.05
CA GLY A 286 -14.88 28.21 1.31
C GLY A 286 -15.37 27.04 0.42
N PRO A 287 -16.53 26.43 0.73
CA PRO A 287 -17.09 25.36 -0.09
C PRO A 287 -17.44 25.87 -1.51
N GLU A 288 -16.81 25.30 -2.55
CA GLU A 288 -17.03 25.70 -3.97
C GLU A 288 -18.47 25.45 -4.48
N ASP A 289 -19.19 24.56 -3.81
CA ASP A 289 -20.53 24.11 -4.16
C ASP A 289 -21.48 24.40 -3.01
N SER A 290 -22.13 25.57 -3.06
CA SER A 290 -23.19 25.88 -2.12
C SER A 290 -24.33 24.85 -2.27
N PRO A 291 -24.94 24.39 -1.17
CA PRO A 291 -26.05 23.43 -1.21
C PRO A 291 -27.17 23.87 -2.16
N GLU A 292 -27.47 25.17 -2.18
CA GLU A 292 -28.45 25.77 -3.09
C GLU A 292 -28.11 25.57 -4.57
N ARG A 293 -26.83 25.63 -4.95
CA ARG A 293 -26.39 25.47 -6.33
C ARG A 293 -26.48 24.03 -6.78
N VAL A 294 -26.12 23.08 -5.90
CA VAL A 294 -26.31 21.64 -6.13
C VAL A 294 -27.80 21.34 -6.30
N LEU A 295 -28.64 21.86 -5.40
CA LEU A 295 -30.09 21.69 -5.46
C LEU A 295 -30.69 22.31 -6.74
N ARG A 296 -30.23 23.48 -7.19
CA ARG A 296 -30.64 24.06 -8.49
C ARG A 296 -30.18 23.21 -9.68
N GLY A 297 -28.99 22.62 -9.62
CA GLY A 297 -28.50 21.72 -10.66
C GLY A 297 -29.33 20.44 -10.75
N VAL A 298 -29.65 19.83 -9.61
CA VAL A 298 -30.56 18.67 -9.51
C VAL A 298 -31.96 19.04 -10.00
N LEU A 299 -32.49 20.19 -9.59
CA LEU A 299 -33.79 20.68 -10.01
C LEU A 299 -33.84 20.91 -11.53
N GLY A 300 -32.82 21.54 -12.11
CA GLY A 300 -32.72 21.74 -13.56
C GLY A 300 -32.60 20.43 -14.34
N ALA A 301 -31.89 19.45 -13.81
CA ALA A 301 -31.82 18.10 -14.39
C ALA A 301 -33.16 17.35 -14.29
N HIS A 302 -33.93 17.56 -13.22
CA HIS A 302 -35.24 16.95 -13.02
C HIS A 302 -36.38 17.63 -13.78
N GLN A 303 -36.29 18.95 -14.01
CA GLN A 303 -37.31 19.74 -14.71
C GLN A 303 -37.11 19.79 -16.24
N GLY A 304 -35.95 19.35 -16.74
CA GLY A 304 -35.70 19.21 -18.17
C GLY A 304 -36.44 18.01 -18.79
N PRO A 305 -36.74 18.03 -20.10
CA PRO A 305 -37.35 16.91 -20.79
C PRO A 305 -36.29 15.82 -21.01
N THR A 306 -36.11 14.93 -20.04
CA THR A 306 -35.20 13.80 -20.20
C THR A 306 -35.89 12.50 -19.85
N SER A 307 -35.94 11.57 -20.81
CA SER A 307 -36.18 10.16 -20.50
C SER A 307 -35.08 9.65 -19.58
N PRO A 308 -35.40 8.85 -18.56
CA PRO A 308 -34.37 8.27 -17.71
C PRO A 308 -33.40 7.47 -18.59
N PRO A 309 -32.07 7.67 -18.44
CA PRO A 309 -31.11 6.90 -19.20
C PRO A 309 -31.32 5.43 -18.89
N ARG A 310 -31.28 4.58 -19.93
CA ARG A 310 -31.27 3.13 -19.72
C ARG A 310 -29.98 2.78 -18.97
N LEU A 311 -30.10 2.61 -17.65
CA LEU A 311 -29.01 2.15 -16.80
C LEU A 311 -28.74 0.70 -17.15
N ARG A 312 -27.63 0.46 -17.84
CA ARG A 312 -27.10 -0.89 -18.01
C ARG A 312 -26.65 -1.34 -16.62
N PRO A 313 -27.06 -2.52 -16.12
CA PRO A 313 -26.47 -3.05 -14.92
C PRO A 313 -24.97 -3.14 -15.14
N LEU A 314 -24.21 -2.43 -14.32
CA LEU A 314 -22.76 -2.55 -14.26
C LEU A 314 -22.47 -4.00 -13.91
N ARG A 315 -22.13 -4.83 -14.91
CA ARG A 315 -21.34 -6.04 -14.64
C ARG A 315 -19.97 -5.53 -14.24
N GLN A 316 -19.80 -5.19 -12.97
CA GLN A 316 -18.46 -5.04 -12.42
C GLN A 316 -17.85 -6.44 -12.44
N SER A 317 -17.18 -6.80 -13.53
CA SER A 317 -16.14 -7.80 -13.42
C SER A 317 -15.09 -7.16 -12.54
N VAL A 318 -15.10 -7.47 -11.24
CA VAL A 318 -13.98 -7.12 -10.37
C VAL A 318 -12.74 -7.66 -11.06
N PRO A 319 -11.80 -6.81 -11.49
CA PRO A 319 -10.61 -7.26 -12.18
C PRO A 319 -9.93 -8.30 -11.28
N LYS A 320 -9.48 -9.41 -11.86
CA LYS A 320 -8.71 -10.40 -11.10
C LYS A 320 -7.45 -9.69 -10.60
N GLU A 321 -7.30 -9.62 -9.29
CA GLU A 321 -6.14 -9.03 -8.65
C GLU A 321 -4.84 -9.66 -9.20
N PRO A 322 -3.86 -8.84 -9.61
CA PRO A 322 -2.60 -9.33 -10.16
C PRO A 322 -1.80 -10.05 -9.07
N THR A 323 -0.87 -10.91 -9.48
CA THR A 323 -0.11 -11.76 -8.54
C THR A 323 0.78 -10.99 -7.56
N PRO A 324 1.46 -9.89 -7.96
CA PRO A 324 2.22 -9.06 -7.02
C PRO A 324 1.37 -8.52 -5.88
N ASP A 325 0.20 -7.92 -6.16
CA ASP A 325 -0.69 -7.37 -5.14
C ASP A 325 -1.16 -8.43 -4.13
N LYS A 326 -1.41 -9.66 -4.60
CA LYS A 326 -1.71 -10.79 -3.69
C LYS A 326 -0.54 -11.16 -2.79
N LEU A 327 0.67 -11.20 -3.33
CA LEU A 327 1.87 -11.51 -2.55
C LEU A 327 2.15 -10.40 -1.54
N GLU A 328 2.02 -9.14 -1.94
CA GLU A 328 2.12 -7.97 -1.06
C GLU A 328 1.12 -8.07 0.09
N ARG A 329 -0.15 -8.42 -0.18
CA ARG A 329 -1.14 -8.68 0.86
C ARG A 329 -0.71 -9.83 1.77
N SER A 330 -0.28 -10.97 1.25
CA SER A 330 0.12 -12.11 2.08
C SER A 330 1.35 -11.81 2.95
N LEU A 331 2.34 -11.10 2.42
CA LEU A 331 3.49 -10.63 3.20
C LEU A 331 3.06 -9.63 4.28
N SER A 332 2.15 -8.70 3.96
CA SER A 332 1.61 -7.75 4.93
C SER A 332 0.77 -8.42 6.02
N LEU A 333 -0.02 -9.44 5.66
CA LEU A 333 -0.80 -10.24 6.61
C LEU A 333 0.11 -11.03 7.55
N ALA A 334 1.18 -11.63 7.02
CA ALA A 334 2.18 -12.30 7.84
C ALA A 334 2.89 -11.32 8.79
N ALA A 335 3.34 -10.17 8.26
CA ALA A 335 3.97 -9.11 9.06
C ALA A 335 3.04 -8.60 10.17
N PHE A 336 1.76 -8.40 9.86
CA PHE A 336 0.75 -8.00 10.84
C PHE A 336 0.66 -9.03 11.98
N LEU A 337 0.42 -10.30 11.65
CA LEU A 337 0.30 -11.38 12.64
C LEU A 337 1.56 -11.56 13.50
N LEU A 338 2.75 -11.46 12.89
CA LEU A 338 4.02 -11.60 13.61
C LEU A 338 4.30 -10.40 14.51
N SER A 339 4.03 -9.19 14.04
CA SER A 339 4.28 -7.96 14.81
C SER A 339 3.27 -7.75 15.94
N SER A 340 2.02 -8.17 15.76
CA SER A 340 0.96 -8.01 16.76
C SER A 340 0.90 -9.16 17.77
N GLY A 341 1.65 -10.24 17.55
CA GLY A 341 1.53 -11.48 18.32
C GLY A 341 0.23 -12.24 18.05
N GLY A 342 -0.42 -11.95 16.92
CA GLY A 342 -1.67 -12.55 16.47
C GLY A 342 -2.81 -11.55 16.26
N ALA A 343 -3.87 -11.98 15.57
CA ALA A 343 -5.04 -11.17 15.28
C ALA A 343 -6.29 -12.03 15.09
N ARG A 344 -7.46 -11.44 15.32
CA ARG A 344 -8.74 -12.13 15.08
C ARG A 344 -9.12 -12.10 13.60
N PRO A 345 -9.82 -13.12 13.07
CA PRO A 345 -10.27 -13.11 11.68
C PRO A 345 -11.11 -11.88 11.34
N SER A 346 -11.99 -11.43 12.24
CA SER A 346 -12.80 -10.22 12.06
C SER A 346 -11.92 -8.97 11.83
N GLU A 347 -10.88 -8.80 12.65
CA GLU A 347 -9.89 -7.73 12.55
C GLU A 347 -9.11 -7.81 11.23
N LEU A 348 -8.69 -9.01 10.82
CA LEU A 348 -7.98 -9.22 9.55
C LEU A 348 -8.88 -8.88 8.35
N GLN A 349 -10.16 -9.26 8.38
CA GLN A 349 -11.09 -8.92 7.30
C GLN A 349 -11.30 -7.42 7.17
N GLU A 350 -11.44 -6.71 8.30
CA GLU A 350 -11.60 -5.27 8.33
C GLU A 350 -10.31 -4.55 7.88
N HIS A 351 -9.18 -4.94 8.46
CA HIS A 351 -7.88 -4.32 8.20
C HIS A 351 -7.44 -4.47 6.74
N PHE A 352 -7.63 -5.66 6.16
CA PHE A 352 -7.24 -5.94 4.77
C PHE A 352 -8.38 -5.76 3.74
N GLN A 353 -9.60 -5.46 4.18
CA GLN A 353 -10.81 -5.35 3.34
C GLN A 353 -11.02 -6.55 2.43
N VAL A 354 -10.83 -7.75 3.00
CA VAL A 354 -10.93 -9.02 2.27
C VAL A 354 -12.21 -9.78 2.60
N THR A 355 -12.77 -10.41 1.58
CA THR A 355 -13.89 -11.35 1.77
C THR A 355 -13.46 -12.57 2.61
N PRO A 356 -14.40 -13.26 3.30
CA PRO A 356 -14.12 -14.50 4.01
C PRO A 356 -13.32 -15.52 3.19
N ARG A 357 -13.77 -15.76 1.96
CA ARG A 357 -13.14 -16.68 1.02
C ARG A 357 -11.70 -16.27 0.67
N GLN A 358 -11.43 -14.96 0.55
CA GLN A 358 -10.09 -14.46 0.25
C GLN A 358 -9.16 -14.55 1.46
N LEU A 359 -9.64 -14.21 2.66
CA LEU A 359 -8.88 -14.41 3.90
C LEU A 359 -8.50 -15.88 4.09
N LEU A 360 -9.46 -16.80 3.93
CA LEU A 360 -9.20 -18.23 4.00
C LEU A 360 -8.12 -18.66 3.00
N LYS A 361 -8.23 -18.19 1.75
CA LYS A 361 -7.24 -18.46 0.71
C LYS A 361 -5.85 -17.93 1.08
N ASP A 362 -5.75 -16.75 1.65
CA ASP A 362 -4.47 -16.15 2.04
C ASP A 362 -3.84 -16.90 3.22
N LEU A 363 -4.61 -17.29 4.23
CA LEU A 363 -4.16 -18.13 5.35
C LEU A 363 -3.66 -19.50 4.86
N LEU A 364 -4.41 -20.16 3.98
CA LEU A 364 -3.97 -21.42 3.36
C LEU A 364 -2.70 -21.23 2.51
N SER A 365 -2.55 -20.07 1.87
CA SER A 365 -1.36 -19.76 1.07
C SER A 365 -0.13 -19.57 1.94
N LEU A 366 -0.27 -18.93 3.11
CA LEU A 366 0.79 -18.85 4.12
C LEU A 366 1.12 -20.23 4.67
N GLN A 367 0.12 -21.02 5.06
CA GLN A 367 0.33 -22.36 5.63
C GLN A 367 1.06 -23.33 4.67
N GLN A 368 0.90 -23.14 3.35
CA GLN A 368 1.63 -23.92 2.35
C GLN A 368 3.01 -23.35 2.01
N ALA A 369 3.35 -22.16 2.51
CA ALA A 369 4.70 -21.65 2.37
C ALA A 369 5.62 -22.37 3.34
N GLY A 370 6.81 -22.74 2.87
CA GLY A 370 7.75 -23.50 3.68
C GLY A 370 9.15 -23.57 3.09
N THR A 371 10.11 -23.83 3.95
CA THR A 371 11.51 -24.05 3.62
C THR A 371 11.94 -25.44 4.05
N PHE A 372 12.94 -25.99 3.40
CA PHE A 372 13.50 -27.31 3.70
C PHE A 372 14.92 -27.11 4.19
N GLY A 373 15.17 -27.59 5.41
CA GLY A 373 16.51 -27.62 5.99
C GLY A 373 17.41 -28.67 5.33
N ALA A 374 18.67 -28.70 5.76
CA ALA A 374 19.64 -29.72 5.30
C ALA A 374 19.20 -31.16 5.65
N GLU A 375 18.38 -31.32 6.69
CA GLU A 375 17.84 -32.60 7.14
C GLU A 375 16.60 -33.08 6.36
N GLN A 376 16.17 -32.34 5.32
CA GLN A 376 15.03 -32.65 4.44
C GLN A 376 13.65 -32.67 5.12
N PHE A 377 13.53 -32.24 6.37
CA PHE A 377 12.24 -31.92 6.98
C PHE A 377 11.72 -30.59 6.42
N GLY A 378 10.46 -30.58 6.02
CA GLY A 378 9.79 -29.37 5.54
C GLY A 378 9.29 -28.57 6.73
N GLU A 379 9.82 -27.37 6.87
CA GLU A 379 9.42 -26.37 7.86
C GLU A 379 8.44 -25.41 7.18
N PHE A 380 7.15 -25.68 7.36
CA PHE A 380 6.07 -24.86 6.83
C PHE A 380 5.67 -23.78 7.83
N VAL A 381 5.04 -22.72 7.35
CA VAL A 381 4.50 -21.70 8.24
C VAL A 381 3.29 -22.29 8.98
N ASP A 382 3.31 -22.21 10.31
CA ASP A 382 2.18 -22.66 11.12
C ASP A 382 1.20 -21.51 11.34
N VAL A 383 -0.07 -21.74 10.98
CA VAL A 383 -1.20 -20.86 11.28
C VAL A 383 -2.00 -21.50 12.39
N VAL A 384 -2.07 -20.85 13.56
CA VAL A 384 -2.69 -21.44 14.76
C VAL A 384 -3.83 -20.55 15.26
N PRO A 385 -5.07 -21.05 15.41
CA PRO A 385 -5.53 -22.39 15.05
C PRO A 385 -5.61 -22.57 13.52
N PRO A 386 -5.43 -23.80 13.01
CA PRO A 386 -5.39 -24.05 11.57
C PRO A 386 -6.72 -23.67 10.92
N PRO A 387 -6.69 -22.97 9.77
CA PRO A 387 -7.90 -22.65 9.04
C PRO A 387 -8.55 -23.93 8.47
N PRO A 388 -9.89 -24.00 8.43
CA PRO A 388 -10.60 -25.11 7.79
C PRO A 388 -10.33 -25.16 6.28
N LEU A 389 -10.65 -26.28 5.64
CA LEU A 389 -10.40 -26.48 4.20
C LEU A 389 -11.56 -26.01 3.31
N THR A 390 -12.70 -25.62 3.91
CA THR A 390 -13.89 -25.19 3.17
C THR A 390 -14.37 -23.80 3.57
N VAL A 391 -14.93 -23.04 2.62
CA VAL A 391 -15.56 -21.73 2.93
C VAL A 391 -16.70 -21.89 3.92
N LYS A 392 -17.48 -22.96 3.80
CA LYS A 392 -18.64 -23.20 4.65
C LYS A 392 -18.25 -23.36 6.12
N GLU A 393 -17.22 -24.15 6.42
CA GLU A 393 -16.70 -24.29 7.78
C GLU A 393 -16.05 -23.00 8.28
N PHE A 394 -15.38 -22.27 7.38
CA PHE A 394 -14.79 -20.97 7.70
C PHE A 394 -15.85 -19.95 8.12
N GLU A 395 -16.92 -19.80 7.32
CA GLU A 395 -17.99 -18.83 7.58
C GLU A 395 -18.93 -19.24 8.71
N ALA A 396 -19.23 -20.53 8.87
CA ALA A 396 -20.18 -21.01 9.87
C ALA A 396 -19.55 -21.28 11.24
N GLY A 397 -18.25 -21.58 11.29
CA GLY A 397 -17.54 -21.97 12.51
C GLY A 397 -16.39 -21.04 12.87
N TYR A 398 -15.42 -20.89 11.97
CA TYR A 398 -14.17 -20.18 12.26
C TYR A 398 -14.39 -18.67 12.49
N LEU A 399 -15.05 -17.97 11.55
CA LEU A 399 -15.32 -16.53 11.66
C LEU A 399 -16.20 -16.17 12.87
N PRO A 400 -17.32 -16.87 13.17
CA PRO A 400 -18.14 -16.54 14.33
C PRO A 400 -17.45 -16.82 15.67
N SER A 401 -16.55 -17.81 15.71
CA SER A 401 -15.75 -18.09 16.92
C SER A 401 -14.62 -17.08 17.15
N ASP A 402 -14.24 -16.37 16.08
CA ASP A 402 -13.27 -15.28 16.05
C ASP A 402 -11.99 -15.54 16.87
N PRO A 403 -11.30 -16.69 16.63
CA PRO A 403 -10.16 -17.11 17.42
C PRO A 403 -8.98 -16.15 17.23
N LEU A 404 -8.10 -16.07 18.23
CA LEU A 404 -6.82 -15.39 18.03
C LEU A 404 -5.94 -16.24 17.12
N ILE A 405 -5.67 -15.77 15.90
CA ILE A 405 -4.79 -16.43 14.94
C ILE A 405 -3.36 -15.95 15.21
N THR A 406 -2.42 -16.87 15.41
CA THR A 406 -0.98 -16.60 15.45
C THR A 406 -0.28 -17.24 14.26
N LEU A 407 0.88 -16.70 13.93
CA LEU A 407 1.74 -17.19 12.85
C LEU A 407 3.10 -17.55 13.42
N GLU A 408 3.58 -18.76 13.14
CA GLU A 408 4.91 -19.21 13.54
C GLU A 408 5.75 -19.54 12.29
N LEU A 409 6.91 -18.90 12.18
CA LEU A 409 7.92 -19.21 11.17
C LEU A 409 9.08 -19.91 11.86
N HIS A 410 9.52 -21.06 11.33
CA HIS A 410 10.61 -21.83 11.93
C HIS A 410 12.00 -21.22 11.75
N GLY A 411 12.20 -20.36 10.73
CA GLY A 411 13.48 -19.68 10.51
C GLY A 411 13.64 -18.43 11.36
N GLU A 412 14.61 -18.41 12.29
CA GLU A 412 14.82 -17.31 13.26
C GLU A 412 14.97 -15.94 12.58
N GLN A 413 15.78 -15.84 11.51
CA GLN A 413 15.98 -14.56 10.83
C GLN A 413 14.76 -14.17 10.00
N SER A 414 14.13 -15.15 9.34
CA SER A 414 12.94 -14.90 8.52
C SER A 414 11.77 -14.40 9.35
N GLY A 415 11.50 -14.99 10.52
CA GLY A 415 10.42 -14.56 11.42
C GLY A 415 10.59 -13.11 11.89
N ARG A 416 11.81 -12.74 12.32
CA ARG A 416 12.11 -11.37 12.75
C ARG A 416 12.04 -10.36 11.61
N LEU A 417 12.53 -10.69 10.42
CA LEU A 417 12.53 -9.74 9.30
C LEU A 417 11.14 -9.62 8.68
N MET A 418 10.42 -10.74 8.51
CA MET A 418 9.08 -10.77 7.95
C MET A 418 8.00 -10.21 8.88
N SER A 419 8.30 -9.92 10.15
CA SER A 419 7.41 -9.12 11.00
C SER A 419 7.36 -7.64 10.58
N ARG A 420 8.31 -7.19 9.74
CA ARG A 420 8.33 -5.83 9.20
C ARG A 420 7.43 -5.72 7.98
N PRO A 421 6.59 -4.68 7.89
CA PRO A 421 5.78 -4.42 6.70
C PRO A 421 6.68 -4.17 5.48
N VAL A 422 6.35 -4.77 4.33
CA VAL A 422 7.15 -4.68 3.09
C VAL A 422 6.88 -3.41 2.28
N SER A 423 5.70 -2.84 2.43
CA SER A 423 5.26 -1.66 1.69
C SER A 423 4.20 -0.90 2.47
N LEU A 424 4.04 0.38 2.13
CA LEU A 424 2.84 1.13 2.44
C LEU A 424 1.85 0.87 1.30
N THR A 425 0.60 0.56 1.60
CA THR A 425 -0.40 0.50 0.54
C THR A 425 -0.51 1.85 -0.13
N LYS A 426 -0.69 1.90 -1.46
CA LYS A 426 -0.71 3.16 -2.22
C LYS A 426 -1.63 4.24 -1.62
N PRO A 427 -2.87 3.94 -1.22
CA PRO A 427 -3.72 4.97 -0.63
C PRO A 427 -3.29 5.33 0.80
N GLY A 428 -2.63 4.42 1.52
CA GLY A 428 -2.00 4.70 2.81
C GLY A 428 -0.80 5.63 2.68
N ALA A 429 0.10 5.37 1.71
CA ALA A 429 1.19 6.27 1.36
C ALA A 429 0.69 7.66 0.93
N LEU A 430 -0.39 7.71 0.15
CA LEU A 430 -1.03 8.96 -0.25
C LEU A 430 -1.66 9.72 0.91
N SER A 431 -2.27 9.02 1.86
CA SER A 431 -2.83 9.63 3.08
C SER A 431 -1.77 10.24 3.99
N LEU A 432 -0.53 9.80 3.90
CA LEU A 432 0.60 10.36 4.67
C LEU A 432 1.18 11.62 4.03
N LEU A 433 0.97 11.80 2.73
CA LEU A 433 1.42 12.97 1.98
C LEU A 433 0.47 14.18 2.12
N VAL A 434 -0.71 13.96 2.72
CA VAL A 434 -1.83 14.91 2.84
C VAL A 434 -1.98 15.28 4.29
#